data_AF-A0A953EHJ2-F1
#
_entry.id   AF-A0A953EHJ2-F1
#
_cell.length_a   1.000
_cell.length_b   1.000
_cell.length_c   1.000
_cell.angle_alpha   90.00
_cell.angle_beta   90.00
_cell.angle_gamma   90.00
#
_symmetry.space_group_name_H-M   'P 1'
#
loop_
_entity.id
_entity.type
_entity.pdbx_description
1 polymer ?
#
loop_
_entity_poly.entity_id
_entity_poly.type
_entity_poly.pdbx_seq_one_letter_code
_entity_poly.pdbx_strand_id
1 'polypeptide(L)' 'MTWVLPLLLGYVLGSVPWGLLLTKAAGLGDIREIGSGNIGATNVLRTGNKGLAAATL' A
#
# COMPACT_ATOMS: atom_id res chain seq x y z
N MET A 1 -25.41 -9.33 14.79
CA MET A 1 -25.44 -9.05 13.34
C MET A 1 -24.80 -7.72 12.93
N THR A 2 -24.79 -6.68 13.78
CA THR A 2 -24.32 -5.32 13.43
C THR A 2 -22.83 -5.22 13.09
N TRP A 3 -22.00 -6.13 13.61
CA TRP A 3 -20.55 -6.12 13.40
C TRP A 3 -20.10 -6.74 12.07
N VAL A 4 -20.98 -7.49 11.40
CA VAL A 4 -20.60 -8.22 10.17
C VAL A 4 -20.28 -7.25 9.04
N LEU A 5 -21.09 -6.20 8.87
CA LEU A 5 -20.89 -5.20 7.82
C LEU A 5 -19.57 -4.41 7.98
N PRO A 6 -19.25 -3.81 9.14
CA PRO A 6 -17.97 -3.11 9.30
C PRO A 6 -16.76 -4.05 9.21
N LEU A 7 -16.87 -5.31 9.63
CA LEU A 7 -15.83 -6.33 9.42
C LEU A 7 -15.56 -6.57 7.93
N LEU A 8 -16.62 -6.78 7.15
CA LEU A 8 -16.50 -6.99 5.70
C LEU A 8 -15.90 -5.76 5.01
N LEU A 9 -16.37 -4.56 5.35
CA LEU A 9 -15.83 -3.33 4.78
C LEU A 9 -14.36 -3.14 5.13
N GLY A 10 -13.97 -3.35 6.39
CA GLY A 10 -12.58 -3.27 6.83
C GLY A 10 -11.70 -4.29 6.10
N TYR A 11 -12.19 -5.52 5.92
CA TYR A 11 -11.47 -6.55 5.18
C TYR A 11 -11.26 -6.18 3.71
N VAL A 12 -12.32 -5.71 3.03
CA VAL A 12 -12.22 -5.32 1.61
C VAL A 12 -11.28 -4.13 1.44
N LEU A 13 -11.40 -3.09 2.28
CA LEU A 13 -10.56 -1.89 2.20
C LEU A 13 -9.10 -2.18 2.57
N GLY A 14 -8.85 -3.03 3.58
CA GLY A 14 -7.51 -3.39 4.03
C GLY A 14 -6.79 -4.40 3.11
N SER A 15 -7.55 -5.19 2.35
CA SER A 15 -6.97 -6.17 1.39
C SER A 15 -6.44 -5.51 0.11
N VAL A 16 -6.66 -4.21 -0.08
CA VAL A 16 -6.16 -3.46 -1.23
C VAL A 16 -4.65 -3.29 -1.12
N PRO A 17 -3.85 -3.63 -2.17
CA PRO A 17 -2.40 -3.50 -2.14
C PRO A 17 -1.96 -2.04 -2.36
N TRP A 18 -2.22 -1.18 -1.38
CA TRP A 18 -2.01 0.28 -1.49
C TRP A 18 -0.61 0.67 -1.92
N GLY A 19 0.44 0.10 -1.34
CA GLY A 19 1.81 0.47 -1.73
C GLY A 19 2.20 0.10 -3.16
N LEU A 20 1.56 -0.91 -3.77
CA LEU A 20 1.74 -1.22 -5.19
C LEU A 20 0.95 -0.23 -6.07
N LEU A 21 -0.29 0.07 -5.70
CA LEU A 21 -1.14 0.98 -6.48
C LEU A 21 -0.61 2.41 -6.43
N LEU A 22 -0.24 2.89 -5.25
CA LEU A 22 0.24 4.26 -5.02
C LEU A 22 1.59 4.50 -5.72
N THR A 23 2.52 3.55 -5.66
CA THR A 23 3.81 3.67 -6.35
C THR A 23 3.68 3.61 -7.86
N LYS A 24 2.81 2.73 -8.40
CA LYS A 24 2.48 2.71 -9.83
C LYS A 24 1.81 3.99 -10.28
N ALA A 25 0.81 4.48 -9.53
CA ALA A 25 0.11 5.74 -9.84
C ALA A 25 1.04 6.95 -9.78
N ALA A 26 2.06 6.93 -8.94
CA ALA A 26 3.07 7.97 -8.85
C ALA A 26 4.20 7.86 -9.89
N GLY A 27 4.14 6.90 -10.82
CA GLY A 27 5.12 6.73 -11.88
C GLY A 27 6.47 6.14 -11.42
N LEU A 28 6.53 5.52 -10.24
CA LEU A 28 7.76 4.94 -9.68
C LEU A 28 8.01 3.50 -10.16
N GLY A 29 7.17 2.99 -11.08
CA GLY A 29 7.27 1.62 -11.58
C GLY A 29 6.69 0.58 -10.63
N ASP A 30 7.16 -0.66 -10.74
CA ASP A 30 6.73 -1.74 -9.85
C ASP A 30 7.58 -1.77 -8.57
N ILE A 31 6.95 -1.48 -7.42
CA ILE A 31 7.63 -1.46 -6.11
C ILE A 31 8.26 -2.82 -5.74
N ARG A 32 7.82 -3.92 -6.36
CA ARG A 32 8.36 -5.26 -6.12
C ARG A 32 9.76 -5.44 -6.70
N GLU A 33 10.15 -4.59 -7.65
CA GLU A 33 11.49 -4.58 -8.24
C GLU A 33 12.47 -3.68 -7.45
N ILE A 34 11.97 -2.95 -6.45
CA ILE A 34 12.73 -1.98 -5.67
C ILE A 34 12.96 -2.50 -4.25
N GLY A 35 14.18 -2.37 -3.74
CA GLY A 35 14.50 -2.65 -2.35
C GLY A 35 14.27 -4.11 -1.95
N SER A 36 13.40 -4.34 -0.96
CA SER A 36 13.12 -5.70 -0.44
C SER A 36 12.03 -6.45 -1.22
N GLY A 37 11.44 -5.83 -2.24
CA GLY A 37 10.34 -6.40 -3.03
C GLY A 37 8.98 -6.45 -2.34
N ASN A 38 8.86 -5.96 -1.10
CA ASN A 38 7.59 -5.87 -0.38
C ASN A 38 6.80 -4.62 -0.80
N ILE A 39 5.47 -4.65 -0.69
CA ILE A 39 4.62 -3.49 -1.01
C ILE A 39 4.41 -2.54 0.19
N GLY A 40 4.94 -2.86 1.37
CA GLY A 40 4.69 -2.09 2.59
C GLY A 40 5.36 -0.71 2.60
N ALA A 41 4.90 0.17 3.49
CA ALA A 41 5.37 1.56 3.64
C ALA A 41 6.90 1.68 3.75
N THR A 42 7.57 0.77 4.45
CA THR A 42 9.03 0.77 4.56
C THR A 42 9.72 0.59 3.22
N ASN A 43 9.18 -0.25 2.34
CA ASN A 43 9.76 -0.44 1.01
C ASN A 43 9.40 0.71 0.07
N VAL A 44 8.18 1.25 0.18
CA VAL A 44 7.79 2.48 -0.51
C VAL A 44 8.72 3.63 -0.12
N LEU A 45 9.16 3.74 1.13
CA LEU A 45 10.15 4.74 1.55
C LEU A 45 11.50 4.59 0.82
N ARG A 46 11.88 3.38 0.41
CA ARG A 46 13.12 3.12 -0.35
C ARG A 46 13.06 3.64 -1.79
N THR A 47 11.88 4.01 -2.29
CA THR A 47 11.74 4.78 -3.55
C THR A 47 12.18 6.24 -3.41
N GLY A 48 12.45 6.70 -2.19
CA GLY A 48 12.76 8.09 -1.88
C GLY A 48 11.52 8.97 -1.65
N ASN A 49 10.31 8.47 -1.92
CA ASN A 49 9.08 9.24 -1.74
C ASN A 49 8.46 9.03 -0.34
N LYS A 50 8.79 9.93 0.58
CA LYS A 50 8.28 9.92 1.97
C LYS A 50 6.76 10.09 2.05
N GLY A 51 6.17 10.86 1.14
CA GLY A 51 4.72 11.10 1.10
C GLY A 51 3.95 9.83 0.74
N LEU A 52 4.41 9.11 -0.28
CA LEU A 52 3.83 7.80 -0.65
C LEU A 52 4.00 6.76 0.45
N ALA A 53 5.15 6.77 1.14
CA ALA A 53 5.38 5.87 2.27
C ALA A 53 4.36 6.11 3.40
N ALA A 54 4.10 7.37 3.72
CA ALA A 54 3.07 7.74 4.70
C ALA A 54 1.66 7.36 4.24
N ALA A 55 1.34 7.52 2.95
CA ALA A 55 0.04 7.13 2.38
C ALA A 55 -0.18 5.61 2.30
N THR A 56 0.87 4.80 2.48
CA THR A 56 0.81 3.32 2.48
C THR A 56 0.66 2.73 3.89
N LEU A 57 0.79 3.55 4.94
CA LEU A 57 0.77 3.11 6.35
C LEU A 57 -0.64 2.73 6.81
#